data_AF-A0A3D2EVH8-F1
#
_entry.id   AF-A0A3D2EVH8-F1
#
_cell.length_a   1.000
_cell.length_b   1.000
_cell.length_c   1.000
_cell.angle_alpha   90.00
_cell.angle_beta   90.00
_cell.angle_gamma   90.00
#
_symmetry.space_group_name_H-M   'P 1'
#
loop_
_entity.id
_entity.type
_entity.pdbx_description
1 polymer ?
#
loop_
_entity_poly.entity_id
_entity_poly.type
_entity_poly.pdbx_seq_one_letter_code
_entity_poly.pdbx_strand_id
1 'polypeptide(L)'
;SSIDFEQLAKLAQEQGGNAALLSDVRSANTSLQALKACQTKGIDLATRVCQDAYQEARKRIPDEVEVEIIAVNRQGELLSQYPPLGEGRA
;
A
#
# COMPACT_ATOMS: atom_id res chain seq x y z
N SER A 1 12.56 -1.80 -11.39
CA SER A 1 11.47 -1.06 -10.73
C SER A 1 12.07 0.01 -9.85
N SER A 2 11.72 1.28 -10.08
CA SER A 2 12.07 2.38 -9.18
C SER A 2 10.93 2.51 -8.16
N ILE A 3 11.26 2.45 -6.88
CA ILE A 3 10.29 2.65 -5.79
C ILE A 3 10.30 4.14 -5.48
N ASP A 4 9.12 4.74 -5.41
CA ASP A 4 8.96 6.14 -5.04
C ASP A 4 8.70 6.25 -3.53
N PHE A 5 9.77 6.44 -2.75
CA PHE A 5 9.68 6.55 -1.29
C PHE A 5 9.00 7.84 -0.83
N GLU A 6 9.00 8.89 -1.66
CA GLU A 6 8.26 10.12 -1.38
C GLU A 6 6.75 9.86 -1.42
N GLN A 7 6.28 9.11 -2.43
CA GLN A 7 4.89 8.67 -2.50
C GLN A 7 4.52 7.81 -1.28
N LEU A 8 5.37 6.87 -0.87
CA LEU A 8 5.11 6.05 0.33
C LEU A 8 5.01 6.89 1.61
N ALA A 9 5.88 7.89 1.77
CA ALA A 9 5.82 8.79 2.90
C ALA A 9 4.54 9.63 2.89
N LYS A 10 4.09 10.10 1.72
CA LYS A 10 2.82 10.81 1.59
C LYS A 10 1.64 9.93 2.03
N LEU A 11 1.58 8.69 1.55
CA LEU A 11 0.52 7.74 1.94
C LEU A 11 0.56 7.44 3.45
N ALA A 12 1.74 7.36 4.07
CA ALA A 12 1.89 7.19 5.51
C ALA A 12 1.43 8.45 6.28
N GLN A 13 1.73 9.65 5.77
CA GLN A 13 1.31 10.92 6.37
C GLN A 13 -0.22 11.03 6.40
N GLU A 14 -0.89 10.66 5.32
CA GLU A 14 -2.36 10.68 5.23
C GLU A 14 -3.05 9.75 6.25
N GLN A 15 -2.32 8.76 6.77
CA GLN A 15 -2.78 7.83 7.80
C GLN A 15 -2.36 8.25 9.22
N GLY A 16 -1.83 9.47 9.40
CA GLY A 16 -1.39 9.98 10.71
C GLY A 16 0.09 9.76 11.01
N GLY A 17 0.91 9.45 10.01
CA GLY A 17 2.35 9.30 10.15
C GLY A 17 3.03 10.58 10.65
N ASN A 18 3.79 10.46 11.74
CA ASN A 18 4.53 11.58 12.30
C ASN A 18 5.83 11.87 11.52
N ALA A 19 6.43 13.05 11.72
CA ALA A 19 7.63 13.46 10.99
C ALA A 19 8.80 12.47 11.08
N ALA A 20 8.98 11.81 12.24
CA ALA A 20 10.02 10.79 12.42
C ALA A 20 9.78 9.56 11.52
N LEU A 21 8.55 9.06 11.47
CA LEU A 21 8.17 7.96 10.57
C LEU A 21 8.35 8.35 9.10
N LEU A 22 7.94 9.56 8.72
CA LEU A 22 8.08 10.02 7.33
C LEU A 22 9.55 10.09 6.90
N SER A 23 10.44 10.53 7.80
CA SER A 23 11.88 10.50 7.55
C SER A 23 12.40 9.08 7.37
N ASP A 24 11.96 8.15 8.23
CA ASP A 24 12.35 6.74 8.16
C ASP A 24 11.91 6.09 6.83
N VAL A 25 10.67 6.33 6.41
CA VAL A 25 10.12 5.85 5.14
C VAL A 25 10.88 6.43 3.94
N ARG A 26 11.22 7.73 3.95
CA ARG A 26 12.00 8.37 2.88
C ARG A 26 13.43 7.85 2.79
N SER A 27 14.03 7.49 3.92
CA SER A 27 15.38 6.93 4.00
C SER A 27 15.42 5.41 3.84
N ALA A 28 14.27 4.75 3.63
CA ALA A 28 14.21 3.30 3.45
C ALA A 28 14.92 2.87 2.16
N ASN A 29 15.63 1.74 2.22
CA ASN A 29 16.31 1.18 1.04
C ASN A 29 15.40 0.22 0.24
N THR A 30 14.33 -0.27 0.85
CA THR A 30 13.37 -1.20 0.22
C THR A 30 11.95 -0.88 0.65
N SER A 31 10.96 -1.18 -0.19
CA SER A 31 9.54 -1.00 0.15
C SER A 31 9.14 -1.76 1.41
N LEU A 32 9.78 -2.91 1.65
CA LEU A 32 9.53 -3.72 2.84
C LEU A 32 10.04 -3.02 4.12
N GLN A 33 11.16 -2.29 4.06
CA GLN A 33 11.62 -1.49 5.20
C GLN A 33 10.63 -0.37 5.50
N ALA A 34 10.21 0.40 4.49
CA ALA A 34 9.19 1.44 4.65
C ALA A 34 7.88 0.88 5.23
N LEU A 35 7.45 -0.28 4.75
CA LEU A 35 6.25 -0.96 5.25
C LEU A 35 6.40 -1.39 6.72
N LYS A 36 7.54 -1.97 7.11
CA LYS A 36 7.81 -2.36 8.51
C LYS A 36 7.86 -1.15 9.46
N ALA A 37 8.44 -0.04 9.00
CA ALA A 37 8.47 1.20 9.76
C ALA A 37 7.05 1.71 10.07
N CYS A 38 6.17 1.68 9.06
CA CYS A 38 4.77 2.08 9.21
C CYS A 38 4.00 1.14 10.15
N GLN A 39 4.16 -0.18 9.99
CA GLN A 39 3.50 -1.17 10.86
C GLN A 39 3.90 -1.01 12.34
N THR A 40 5.16 -0.67 12.62
CA THR A 40 5.64 -0.42 13.99
C THR A 40 4.93 0.78 14.65
N LYS A 41 4.35 1.67 13.84
CA LYS A 41 3.56 2.82 14.29
C LYS A 41 2.05 2.61 14.15
N GLY A 42 1.60 1.39 13.83
CA GLY A 42 0.19 1.07 13.62
C GLY A 42 -0.39 1.63 12.31
N ILE A 43 0.46 1.97 11.33
CA ILE A 43 0.04 2.50 10.04
C ILE A 43 0.05 1.38 9.00
N ASP A 44 -1.12 1.12 8.42
CA ASP A 44 -1.30 0.04 7.45
C ASP A 44 -1.02 0.48 6.01
N LEU A 45 0.25 0.80 5.76
CA LEU A 45 0.70 1.32 4.47
C LEU A 45 0.40 0.37 3.29
N ALA A 46 0.45 -0.95 3.49
CA ALA A 46 0.22 -1.92 2.41
C ALA A 46 -1.21 -1.80 1.86
N THR A 47 -2.21 -1.75 2.72
CA THR A 47 -3.61 -1.61 2.30
C THR A 47 -3.87 -0.28 1.63
N ARG A 48 -3.30 0.81 2.15
CA ARG A 48 -3.43 2.12 1.50
C ARG A 48 -2.82 2.14 0.10
N VAL A 49 -1.66 1.50 -0.10
CA VAL A 49 -1.05 1.35 -1.43
C VAL A 49 -1.93 0.52 -2.36
N CYS A 50 -2.51 -0.59 -1.87
CA CYS A 50 -3.44 -1.41 -2.66
C CYS A 50 -4.71 -0.65 -3.08
N GLN A 51 -5.26 0.18 -2.18
CA GLN A 51 -6.40 1.05 -2.48
C GLN A 51 -6.09 2.06 -3.58
N ASP A 52 -4.96 2.76 -3.47
CA ASP A 52 -4.53 3.77 -4.45
C ASP A 52 -4.32 3.11 -5.83
N ALA A 53 -3.65 1.96 -5.85
CA ALA A 53 -3.46 1.16 -7.06
C ALA A 53 -4.78 0.67 -7.66
N TYR A 54 -5.74 0.27 -6.83
CA TYR A 54 -7.07 -0.13 -7.28
C TYR A 54 -7.82 1.03 -7.91
N GLN A 55 -7.79 2.22 -7.30
CA GLN A 55 -8.40 3.42 -7.85
C GLN A 55 -7.77 3.81 -9.19
N GLU A 56 -6.44 3.72 -9.30
CA GLU A 56 -5.72 3.93 -10.56
C GLU A 56 -6.10 2.91 -11.64
N ALA A 57 -6.30 1.64 -11.25
CA ALA A 57 -6.74 0.60 -12.17
C ALA A 57 -8.18 0.86 -12.64
N ARG A 58 -9.10 1.23 -11.73
CA ARG A 58 -10.51 1.54 -12.03
C ARG A 58 -10.71 2.71 -12.99
N LYS A 59 -9.77 3.65 -13.06
CA LYS A 59 -9.81 4.73 -14.07
C LYS A 59 -9.65 4.22 -15.51
N ARG A 60 -9.08 3.02 -15.68
CA ARG A 60 -8.71 2.45 -16.99
C ARG A 60 -9.50 1.18 -17.34
N ILE A 61 -10.05 0.51 -16.33
CA ILE A 61 -10.72 -0.78 -16.47
C ILE A 61 -12.23 -0.56 -16.38
N PRO A 62 -13.04 -1.10 -17.32
CA PRO A 62 -14.49 -0.99 -17.28
C PRO A 62 -15.06 -1.70 -16.04
N ASP A 63 -16.22 -1.23 -15.59
CA ASP A 63 -16.83 -1.68 -14.33
C ASP A 63 -17.22 -3.16 -14.33
N GLU A 64 -17.55 -3.72 -15.51
CA GLU A 64 -17.89 -5.14 -15.70
C GLU A 64 -16.75 -6.11 -15.36
N VAL A 65 -15.50 -5.64 -15.35
CA VAL A 65 -14.34 -6.46 -15.06
C VAL A 65 -14.04 -6.38 -13.57
N GLU A 66 -14.05 -7.51 -12.88
CA GLU A 66 -13.57 -7.59 -11.49
C GLU A 66 -12.04 -7.38 -11.45
N VAL A 67 -11.58 -6.58 -10.50
CA VAL A 67 -10.15 -6.28 -10.32
C VAL A 67 -9.83 -6.43 -8.86
N GLU A 68 -8.70 -7.06 -8.57
CA GLU A 68 -8.16 -7.17 -7.23
C GLU A 68 -6.68 -6.83 -7.27
N ILE A 69 -6.22 -6.11 -6.27
CA ILE A 69 -4.81 -5.75 -6.08
C ILE A 69 -4.28 -6.55 -4.90
N ILE A 70 -3.28 -7.39 -5.17
CA ILE A 70 -2.64 -8.24 -4.16
C ILE A 70 -1.19 -7.78 -4.00
N ALA A 71 -0.84 -7.37 -2.77
CA ALA A 71 0.54 -7.08 -2.39
C ALA A 71 1.14 -8.30 -1.70
N VAL A 72 2.25 -8.81 -2.24
CA VAL A 72 3.01 -9.92 -1.68
C VAL A 72 4.47 -9.54 -1.48
N ASN A 73 5.14 -10.16 -0.50
CA ASN A 73 6.58 -10.03 -0.36
C ASN A 73 7.32 -11.08 -1.22
N ARG A 74 8.66 -11.05 -1.19
CA ARG A 74 9.51 -11.98 -1.95
C ARG A 74 9.41 -13.45 -1.47
N GLN A 75 8.88 -13.68 -0.27
CA GLN A 75 8.65 -15.01 0.29
C GLN A 75 7.29 -15.58 -0.14
N GLY A 76 6.47 -14.79 -0.85
CA GLY A 76 5.11 -15.16 -1.24
C GLY A 76 4.07 -14.90 -0.13
N GLU A 77 4.44 -14.21 0.95
CA GLU A 77 3.51 -13.87 2.02
C GLU A 77 2.60 -12.73 1.57
N LEU A 78 1.30 -12.89 1.81
CA LEU A 78 0.30 -11.85 1.56
C LEU A 78 0.51 -10.70 2.56
N LEU A 79 0.76 -9.51 2.03
CA LEU A 79 0.89 -8.28 2.80
C LEU A 79 -0.43 -7.53 2.88
N SER A 80 -1.15 -7.43 1.77
CA SER A 80 -2.48 -6.83 1.70
C SER A 80 -3.20 -7.23 0.41
N GLN A 81 -4.52 -7.13 0.42
CA GLN A 81 -5.39 -7.34 -0.72
C GLN A 81 -6.48 -6.28 -0.72
N TYR A 82 -6.82 -5.74 -1.89
CA TYR A 82 -7.94 -4.82 -2.05
C TYR A 82 -8.70 -5.07 -3.37
N PRO A 83 -10.04 -5.11 -3.36
CA PRO A 83 -10.92 -5.09 -2.19
C PRO A 83 -10.69 -6.31 -1.28
N PRO A 84 -10.96 -6.19 0.04
CA PRO A 84 -10.82 -7.32 0.95
C PRO A 84 -11.82 -8.42 0.60
N LEU A 85 -11.41 -9.69 0.76
CA LEU A 85 -12.27 -10.85 0.56
C LEU A 85 -13.47 -10.78 1.53
N GLY A 86 -14.62 -10.33 1.03
CA GLY A 86 -15.86 -10.19 1.81
C GLY A 86 -16.78 -9.05 1.40
N GLU A 87 -16.29 -8.07 0.64
CA GLU A 87 -17.10 -6.96 0.13
C GLU A 87 -17.31 -7.12 -1.38
N GLY A 88 -18.49 -7.61 -1.80
CA GLY A 88 -18.91 -7.56 -3.22
C GLY A 88 -19.09 -8.89 -3.95
N ARG A 89 -18.96 -10.04 -3.29
CA ARG A 89 -19.41 -11.33 -3.86
C ARG A 89 -20.89 -11.56 -3.53
N ALA A 90 -21.79 -10.83 -4.18
CA ALA A 90 -23.23 -11.07 -4.16
C ALA A 90 -23.74 -11.23 -5.60
#